data_AF-A0A7C5DHL1-F1
#
_entry.id   AF-A0A7C5DHL1-F1
#
_cell.length_a   1.000
_cell.length_b   1.000
_cell.length_c   1.000
_cell.angle_alpha   90.00
_cell.angle_beta   90.00
_cell.angle_gamma   90.00
#
_symmetry.space_group_name_H-M   'P 1'
#
loop_
_entity.id
_entity.type
_entity.pdbx_description
1 polymer ?
#
loop_
_entity_poly.entity_id
_entity_poly.type
_entity_poly.pdbx_seq_one_letter_code
_entity_poly.pdbx_strand_id
1 'polypeptide(L)' 'MIRRFKMQSNTIISFEYLLAEVVRKDLCNRCGGCVSFCSANGINALEIGEDGFPKYSNKEKCLECGICYII' A
#
# COMPACT_ATOMS: atom_id res chain seq x y z
N MET A 1 -19.55 -11.92 8.59
CA MET A 1 -18.43 -11.62 9.52
C MET A 1 -17.74 -10.34 9.05
N ILE A 2 -18.37 -9.19 9.28
CA ILE A 2 -17.86 -7.89 8.80
C ILE A 2 -16.85 -7.40 9.83
N ARG A 3 -15.55 -7.43 9.51
CA ARG A 3 -14.53 -6.79 10.33
C ARG A 3 -14.82 -5.29 10.34
N ARG A 4 -15.40 -4.78 11.43
CA ARG A 4 -15.48 -3.35 11.72
C ARG A 4 -14.04 -2.80 11.79
N PHE A 5 -13.62 -2.06 10.78
CA PHE A 5 -12.40 -1.26 10.85
C PHE A 5 -12.60 -0.20 11.93
N LYS A 6 -11.94 -0.36 13.09
CA LYS A 6 -11.78 0.72 14.07
C LYS A 6 -10.77 1.70 13.47
N MET A 7 -11.25 2.74 12.82
CA MET A 7 -10.43 3.84 12.36
C MET A 7 -9.95 4.63 13.59
N GLN A 8 -8.76 4.32 14.09
CA GLN A 8 -8.15 5.08 15.19
C GLN A 8 -7.66 6.42 14.66
N SER A 9 -8.07 7.50 15.34
CA SER A 9 -8.01 8.89 14.85
C SER A 9 -6.62 9.53 14.83
N ASN A 10 -5.51 8.77 14.75
CA ASN A 10 -4.16 9.33 14.78
C ASN A 10 -3.06 8.48 14.10
N THR A 11 -3.42 7.49 13.26
CA THR A 11 -2.43 6.70 12.52
C THR A 11 -2.27 7.24 11.09
N ILE A 12 -1.05 7.64 10.72
CA ILE A 12 -0.73 8.02 9.34
C ILE A 12 -0.80 6.75 8.48
N ILE A 13 -1.85 6.65 7.65
CA ILE A 13 -2.02 5.54 6.73
C ILE A 13 -1.09 5.79 5.54
N SER A 14 -0.02 5.01 5.43
CA SER A 14 0.98 5.12 4.36
C SER A 14 1.24 3.74 3.74
N PHE A 15 2.14 3.67 2.75
CA PHE A 15 2.56 2.38 2.21
C PHE A 15 3.26 1.50 3.28
N GLU A 16 3.97 2.10 4.24
CA GLU A 16 4.54 1.36 5.38
C GLU A 16 3.45 0.69 6.22
N TYR A 17 2.29 1.33 6.34
CA TYR A 17 1.14 0.76 7.02
C TYR A 17 0.57 -0.44 6.26
N LEU A 18 0.47 -0.36 4.94
CA LEU A 18 0.12 -1.51 4.09
C LEU A 18 1.12 -2.66 4.26
N LEU A 19 2.43 -2.37 4.27
CA LEU A 19 3.45 -3.39 4.48
C LEU A 19 3.27 -4.09 5.84
N ALA A 20 2.97 -3.32 6.89
CA ALA A 20 2.79 -3.84 8.25
C ALA A 20 1.52 -4.68 8.41
N GLU A 21 0.40 -4.18 7.90
CA GLU A 21 -0.92 -4.74 8.17
C GLU A 21 -1.36 -5.77 7.14
N VAL A 22 -0.77 -5.77 5.94
CA VAL A 22 -1.18 -6.66 4.84
C VAL A 22 -0.04 -7.57 4.43
N VAL A 23 1.09 -7.02 3.98
CA VAL A 23 2.18 -7.83 3.37
C VAL A 23 2.87 -8.71 4.40
N ARG A 24 3.35 -8.14 5.52
CA ARG A 24 4.03 -8.91 6.58
C ARG A 24 3.12 -9.90 7.32
N LYS A 25 1.81 -9.77 7.17
CA LYS A 25 0.80 -10.70 7.72
C LYS A 25 0.32 -11.73 6.69
N ASP A 26 0.96 -11.79 5.52
CA ASP A 26 0.65 -12.72 4.43
C ASP A 26 -0.81 -12.61 3.92
N LEU A 27 -1.36 -11.40 3.93
CA LEU A 27 -2.72 -11.11 3.43
C LEU A 27 -2.73 -10.58 1.99
N CYS A 28 -1.55 -10.30 1.42
CA CYS A 28 -1.43 -9.73 0.08
C CYS A 28 -1.52 -10.83 -0.99
N ASN A 29 -2.56 -10.76 -1.83
CA ASN A 29 -2.73 -11.68 -2.96
C ASN A 29 -2.00 -11.23 -4.24
N ARG A 30 -1.05 -10.28 -4.14
CA ARG A 30 -0.22 -9.80 -5.27
C ARG A 30 -1.03 -9.34 -6.49
N CYS A 31 -2.22 -8.76 -6.26
CA CYS A 31 -3.12 -8.29 -7.32
C CYS A 31 -2.63 -7.03 -8.05
N GLY A 32 -1.67 -6.30 -7.47
CA GLY A 32 -1.10 -5.09 -8.05
C GLY A 32 -1.94 -3.81 -7.87
N GLY A 33 -3.11 -3.83 -7.23
CA GLY A 33 -3.98 -2.65 -7.09
C GLY A 33 -3.29 -1.44 -6.45
N CYS A 34 -2.50 -1.65 -5.40
CA CYS A 34 -1.69 -0.60 -4.78
C CYS A 34 -0.66 0.01 -5.75
N VAL A 35 0.01 -0.83 -6.55
CA VAL A 35 0.99 -0.39 -7.54
C VAL A 35 0.31 0.36 -8.68
N SER A 36 -0.82 -0.14 -9.20
CA SER A 36 -1.55 0.53 -10.28
C SER A 36 -1.93 1.97 -9.94
N PHE A 37 -2.35 2.24 -8.70
CA PHE A 37 -2.63 3.61 -8.26
C PHE A 37 -1.34 4.42 -8.08
N CYS A 38 -0.37 3.88 -7.36
CA CYS A 38 0.85 4.61 -6.99
C CYS A 38 1.88 4.75 -8.11
N SER A 39 1.70 4.09 -9.26
CA SER A 39 2.49 4.31 -10.47
C SER A 39 1.80 5.22 -11.49
N ALA A 40 0.50 5.47 -11.34
CA ALA A 40 -0.26 6.30 -12.26
C ALA A 40 0.15 7.78 -12.23
N ASN A 41 -0.17 8.49 -13.31
CA ASN A 41 -0.07 9.95 -13.45
C ASN A 41 1.30 10.55 -13.04
N GLY A 42 2.38 9.80 -13.23
CA GLY A 42 3.74 10.27 -12.94
C GLY A 42 4.16 10.15 -11.48
N ILE A 43 3.28 9.67 -10.58
CA ILE A 43 3.61 9.44 -9.17
C ILE A 43 4.78 8.46 -9.06
N ASN A 44 4.71 7.31 -9.73
CA ASN A 44 5.81 6.33 -9.81
C ASN A 44 6.45 6.02 -8.44
N ALA A 45 5.64 5.97 -7.38
CA ALA A 45 6.13 5.73 -6.02
C ALA A 45 6.35 4.24 -5.75
N LEU A 46 5.52 3.38 -6.34
CA LEU A 46 5.55 1.93 -6.14
C LEU A 46 5.75 1.17 -7.45
N GLU A 47 6.32 -0.02 -7.34
CA GLU A 47 6.45 -1.02 -8.41
C GLU A 47 6.24 -2.43 -7.86
N ILE A 48 6.09 -3.41 -8.75
CA ILE A 48 6.07 -4.83 -8.38
C ILE A 48 7.52 -5.32 -8.29
N GLY A 49 7.88 -5.90 -7.13
CA GLY A 49 9.15 -6.56 -6.92
C GLY A 49 9.25 -7.90 -7.65
N GLU A 50 10.46 -8.45 -7.70
CA GLU A 50 10.72 -9.75 -8.35
C GLU A 50 9.97 -10.91 -7.68
N ASP A 51 9.66 -10.77 -6.39
CA ASP A 51 8.85 -11.69 -5.61
C ASP A 51 7.34 -11.50 -5.82
N GLY A 52 6.93 -10.54 -6.67
CA GLY A 52 5.53 -10.21 -6.92
C GLY A 52 4.88 -9.37 -5.82
N PHE A 53 5.59 -9.01 -4.75
CA PHE A 53 5.08 -8.09 -3.73
C PHE A 53 5.31 -6.62 -4.15
N PRO A 54 4.45 -5.69 -3.71
CA PRO A 54 4.70 -4.28 -3.97
C PRO A 54 5.94 -3.81 -3.19
N LYS A 55 6.75 -2.95 -3.80
CA LYS A 55 7.87 -2.26 -3.15
C LYS A 55 7.92 -0.81 -3.60
N TYR A 56 8.65 0.03 -2.86
CA TYR A 56 8.94 1.38 -3.35
C TYR A 56 9.80 1.31 -4.61
N SER A 57 9.37 2.01 -5.65
CA SER A 57 10.23 2.39 -6.78
C SER A 57 10.96 3.70 -6.43
N ASN A 58 10.25 4.65 -5.84
CA ASN A 58 10.82 5.87 -5.28
C ASN A 58 10.01 6.32 -4.04
N LYS A 59 10.62 6.21 -2.86
CA LYS A 59 9.97 6.54 -1.58
C LYS A 59 9.65 8.02 -1.45
N GLU A 60 10.47 8.92 -2.01
CA GLU A 60 10.27 10.38 -1.93
C GLU A 60 9.02 10.83 -2.69
N LYS A 61 8.55 10.03 -3.65
CA LYS A 61 7.31 10.31 -4.39
C LYS A 61 6.05 9.80 -3.69
N CYS A 62 6.17 9.12 -2.56
CA CYS A 62 5.01 8.68 -1.79
C CYS A 62 4.32 9.88 -1.15
N LEU A 63 3.03 10.06 -1.43
CA LEU A 63 2.24 11.17 -0.89
C LEU A 63 1.70 10.91 0.53
N GLU A 64 2.03 9.75 1.12
CA GLU A 64 1.50 9.29 2.42
C GLU A 64 -0.04 9.39 2.53
N CYS A 65 -0.75 9.22 1.41
CA CYS A 65 -2.20 9.40 1.34
C CYS A 65 -3.03 8.17 1.76
N GLY A 66 -2.39 7.01 1.94
CA GLY A 66 -3.03 5.79 2.39
C GLY A 66 -3.92 5.06 1.39
N ILE A 67 -4.09 5.58 0.17
CA ILE A 67 -4.99 4.99 -0.84
C ILE A 67 -4.61 3.53 -1.17
N CYS A 68 -3.32 3.22 -1.22
CA CYS A 68 -2.85 1.85 -1.47
C CYS A 68 -3.36 0.83 -0.45
N TYR A 69 -3.65 1.23 0.79
CA TYR A 69 -4.13 0.37 1.88
C TYR A 69 -5.64 0.10 1.82
N ILE A 70 -6.42 1.01 1.24
CA ILE A 70 -7.89 0.93 1.25
C ILE A 70 -8.48 0.24 0.00
N ILE A 71 -7.64 -0.14 -0.97
CA ILE A 71 -8.02 -0.82 -2.23
C ILE A 71 -7.90 -2.34 -2.09
#